data_AF-A0A4W5LPL9-F1
#
_entry.id   AF-A0A4W5LPL9-F1
#
_cell.length_a   1.000
_cell.length_b   1.000
_cell.length_c   1.000
_cell.angle_alpha   90.00
_cell.angle_beta   90.00
_cell.angle_gamma   90.00
#
_symmetry.space_group_name_H-M   'P 1'
#
loop_
_entity.id
_entity.type
_entity.pdbx_description
1 polymer ?
#
loop_
_entity_poly.entity_id
_entity_poly.type
_entity_poly.pdbx_seq_one_letter_code
_entity_poly.pdbx_strand_id
1 'polypeptide(L)'
;MSCWYALCLEGLSRDLAEDKKAFTTTLYGNGPGYKLVNGSRADVNATEADHKDYKQQSAVPLDSETHGSEDVAIFAKGPMAHLFHGVQEQSYIAHAMAYAACVEPYTDCFIPDLEPEPGHAGATNPNLIVLLMGLIPALLSLFTV
;
A
#
# COMPACT_ATOMS: atom_id res chain seq x y z
N MET A 1 16.37 21.31 2.04
CA MET A 1 15.70 21.12 0.73
C MET A 1 14.61 22.19 0.65
N SER A 2 14.57 23.04 -0.38
CA SER A 2 13.64 24.19 -0.43
C SER A 2 12.20 23.71 -0.60
N CYS A 3 11.32 24.07 0.34
CA CYS A 3 9.89 23.79 0.31
C CYS A 3 9.28 24.51 -0.92
N TRP A 4 9.02 23.79 -2.00
CA TRP A 4 8.29 24.26 -3.18
C TRP A 4 7.12 23.31 -3.43
N TYR A 5 5.90 23.85 -3.26
CA TYR A 5 4.59 23.20 -3.39
C TYR A 5 4.32 22.01 -2.44
N ALA A 6 3.37 22.26 -1.51
CA ALA A 6 2.72 21.33 -0.58
C ALA A 6 3.49 20.95 0.71
N LEU A 7 2.95 21.44 1.84
CA LEU A 7 3.02 20.93 3.21
C LEU A 7 4.36 20.30 3.66
N CYS A 8 5.29 21.12 4.14
CA CYS A 8 6.40 20.62 4.96
C CYS A 8 5.87 20.16 6.33
N LEU A 9 5.43 18.89 6.42
CA LEU A 9 4.96 18.27 7.66
C LEU A 9 6.05 18.17 8.75
N GLU A 10 7.32 18.35 8.38
CA GLU A 10 8.48 18.25 9.28
C GLU A 10 8.87 19.60 9.91
N GLY A 11 8.05 20.64 9.74
CA GLY A 11 8.30 21.98 10.27
C GLY A 11 7.87 22.18 11.74
N LEU A 12 8.37 23.24 12.34
CA LEU A 12 7.85 23.75 13.62
C LEU A 12 6.43 24.31 13.47
N SER A 13 5.64 24.15 14.53
CA SER A 13 4.40 24.91 14.71
C SER A 13 4.68 26.41 14.71
N ARG A 14 3.70 27.20 14.27
CA ARG A 14 3.79 28.67 14.25
C ARG A 14 3.76 29.27 15.65
N ASP A 15 3.00 28.65 16.54
CA ASP A 15 2.80 29.10 17.91
C ASP A 15 3.64 28.28 18.89
N LEU A 16 3.97 28.90 20.02
CA LEU A 16 4.64 28.23 21.13
C LEU A 16 3.63 27.43 21.94
N ALA A 17 4.08 26.32 22.54
CA ALA A 17 3.27 25.57 23.50
C ALA A 17 3.11 26.35 24.82
N GLU A 18 2.29 25.84 25.73
CA GLU A 18 2.02 26.46 27.04
C GLU A 18 3.29 26.68 27.88
N ASP A 19 4.29 25.80 27.70
CA ASP A 19 5.61 25.87 28.32
C ASP A 19 6.58 26.90 27.68
N LYS A 20 6.07 27.72 26.75
CA LYS A 20 6.79 28.78 26.01
C LYS A 20 7.94 28.27 25.15
N LYS A 21 7.90 27.01 24.75
CA LYS A 21 8.89 26.38 23.87
C LYS A 21 8.26 25.98 22.54
N ALA A 22 9.05 25.89 21.48
CA ALA A 22 8.57 25.47 20.17
C ALA A 22 8.29 23.96 20.16
N PHE A 23 7.43 23.52 19.24
CA PHE A 23 7.13 22.11 19.02
C PHE A 23 6.96 21.82 17.52
N THR A 24 7.19 20.58 17.11
CA THR A 24 7.06 20.15 15.71
C THR A 24 5.60 19.90 15.34
N THR A 25 5.28 20.06 14.05
CA THR A 25 3.95 19.77 13.50
C THR A 25 3.62 18.28 13.62
N THR A 26 4.63 17.42 13.43
CA THR A 26 4.54 15.97 13.67
C THR A 26 5.02 15.62 15.07
N LEU A 27 4.28 14.72 15.72
CA LEU A 27 4.53 14.19 17.05
C LEU A 27 4.13 12.72 17.08
N TYR A 28 4.70 11.97 18.03
CA TYR A 28 4.28 10.59 18.30
C TYR A 28 3.59 10.48 19.65
N GLY A 29 2.69 9.52 19.81
CA GLY A 29 2.09 9.25 21.12
C GLY A 29 3.12 8.71 22.12
N ASN A 30 4.01 7.83 21.65
CA ASN A 30 5.06 7.21 22.44
C ASN A 30 6.34 7.00 21.60
N GLY A 31 7.38 6.42 22.19
CA GLY A 31 8.61 6.07 21.47
C GLY A 31 9.85 6.82 21.95
N PRO A 32 10.97 6.69 21.24
CA PRO A 32 12.29 7.11 21.72
C PRO A 32 12.56 8.61 21.64
N GLY A 33 11.60 9.40 21.13
CA GLY A 33 11.70 10.85 21.04
C GLY A 33 11.39 11.58 22.35
N TYR A 34 10.94 10.88 23.39
CA TYR A 34 10.73 11.46 24.71
C TYR A 34 12.06 11.94 25.30
N LYS A 35 12.16 13.23 25.63
CA LYS A 35 13.39 13.82 26.19
C LYS A 35 13.06 14.94 27.17
N LEU A 36 13.58 14.82 28.39
CA LEU A 36 13.60 15.90 29.38
C LEU A 36 15.01 16.47 29.51
N VAL A 37 15.12 17.80 29.48
CA VAL A 37 16.33 18.55 29.78
C VAL A 37 16.05 19.35 31.05
N ASN A 38 16.80 19.09 32.12
CA ASN A 38 16.60 19.72 33.44
C ASN A 38 15.16 19.59 33.98
N GLY A 39 14.53 18.43 33.78
CA GLY A 39 13.17 18.16 34.25
C GLY A 39 12.05 18.83 33.45
N SER A 40 12.37 19.48 32.32
CA SER A 40 11.39 20.10 31.42
C SER A 40 11.57 19.60 29.99
N ARG A 41 10.53 19.69 29.16
CA ARG A 41 10.58 19.33 27.74
C ARG A 41 11.71 20.06 27.03
N ALA A 42 12.46 19.38 26.16
CA ALA A 42 13.48 20.04 25.35
C ALA A 42 12.83 21.07 24.40
N ASP A 43 13.43 22.25 24.29
CA ASP A 43 13.09 23.20 23.21
C ASP A 43 13.72 22.71 21.90
N VAL A 44 13.10 23.03 20.76
CA VAL A 44 13.54 22.58 19.44
C VAL A 44 13.53 23.74 18.45
N ASN A 45 14.56 23.84 17.61
CA ASN A 45 14.62 24.84 16.55
C ASN A 45 14.41 24.19 15.17
N ALA A 46 14.19 25.03 14.14
CA ALA A 46 13.87 24.54 12.79
C ALA A 46 15.01 23.74 12.16
N THR A 47 16.28 24.06 12.46
CA THR A 47 17.43 23.34 11.92
C THR A 47 17.58 21.95 12.54
N GLU A 48 17.31 21.82 13.84
CA GLU A 48 17.28 20.53 14.52
C GLU A 48 16.12 19.67 14.03
N ALA A 49 14.91 20.26 13.89
CA ALA A 49 13.73 19.56 13.40
C ALA A 49 13.84 19.09 11.94
N ASP A 50 14.57 19.81 11.08
CA ASP A 50 14.84 19.45 9.68
C ASP A 50 15.94 18.38 9.52
N HIS A 51 16.58 17.95 10.63
CA HIS A 51 17.59 16.91 10.56
C HIS A 51 16.94 15.54 10.33
N LYS A 52 17.46 14.77 9.38
CA LYS A 52 16.91 13.45 9.00
C LYS A 52 16.81 12.45 10.15
N ASP A 53 17.74 12.55 11.09
CA ASP A 53 17.81 11.67 12.26
C ASP A 53 17.06 12.24 13.49
N TYR A 54 16.36 13.37 13.34
CA TYR A 54 15.59 13.95 14.43
C TYR A 54 14.41 13.02 14.80
N LYS A 55 14.33 12.66 16.08
CA LYS A 55 13.21 11.90 16.63
C LYS A 55 12.18 12.89 17.17
N GLN A 56 11.01 12.95 16.55
CA GLN A 56 9.93 13.83 17.01
C GLN A 56 9.53 13.49 18.44
N GLN A 57 9.12 14.52 19.18
CA GLN A 57 8.79 14.37 20.60
C GLN A 57 7.61 13.41 20.77
N SER A 58 7.65 12.66 21.87
CA SER A 58 6.59 11.74 22.28
C SER A 58 6.16 11.96 23.72
N ALA A 59 4.95 11.53 24.09
CA ALA A 59 4.41 11.70 25.44
C ALA A 59 4.88 10.60 26.41
N VAL A 60 5.01 9.35 25.92
CA VAL A 60 5.44 8.20 26.72
C VAL A 60 6.78 7.66 26.21
N PRO A 61 7.81 7.54 27.08
CA PRO A 61 9.12 7.04 26.67
C PRO A 61 9.07 5.53 26.41
N LEU A 62 9.52 5.12 25.22
CA LEU A 62 9.76 3.72 24.85
C LEU A 62 10.99 3.64 23.94
N ASP A 63 11.65 2.48 23.86
CA ASP A 63 12.81 2.30 22.96
C ASP A 63 12.41 2.28 21.47
N SER A 64 11.16 1.88 21.19
CA SER A 64 10.53 1.91 19.87
C SER A 64 9.13 2.49 20.00
N GLU A 65 8.68 3.18 18.96
CA GLU A 65 7.28 3.56 18.84
C GLU A 65 6.41 2.30 18.60
N THR A 66 5.15 2.35 19.03
CA THR A 66 4.17 1.28 18.88
C THR A 66 3.17 1.59 17.76
N HIS A 67 2.76 0.59 16.99
CA HIS A 67 1.74 0.76 15.95
C HIS A 67 0.41 1.36 16.47
N GLY A 68 -0.20 2.18 15.62
CA GLY A 68 -1.58 2.63 15.75
C GLY A 68 -2.58 1.50 15.45
N SER A 69 -3.78 1.60 16.03
CA SER A 69 -4.87 0.62 15.86
C SER A 69 -6.12 1.25 15.23
N GLU A 70 -5.97 2.39 14.58
CA GLU A 70 -7.03 3.03 13.82
C GLU A 70 -7.27 2.33 12.47
N ASP A 71 -8.47 2.52 11.92
CA ASP A 71 -8.81 2.01 10.59
C ASP A 71 -7.89 2.63 9.53
N VAL A 72 -7.42 1.80 8.59
CA VAL A 72 -6.56 2.22 7.47
C VAL A 72 -7.33 2.32 6.15
N ALA A 73 -6.94 3.26 5.30
CA ALA A 73 -7.58 3.46 4.00
C ALA A 73 -7.24 2.34 3.00
N ILE A 74 -8.22 1.95 2.18
CA ILE A 74 -8.04 1.06 1.03
C ILE A 74 -8.31 1.85 -0.25
N PHE A 75 -7.37 1.81 -1.19
CA PHE A 75 -7.53 2.39 -2.53
C PHE A 75 -7.57 1.27 -3.56
N ALA A 76 -8.60 1.24 -4.41
CA ALA A 76 -8.79 0.19 -5.40
C ALA A 76 -9.08 0.76 -6.80
N LYS A 77 -8.56 0.09 -7.83
CA LYS A 77 -8.82 0.39 -9.25
C LYS A 77 -8.71 -0.91 -10.06
N GLY A 78 -9.59 -1.08 -11.04
CA GLY A 78 -9.62 -2.25 -11.92
C GLY A 78 -10.94 -3.04 -11.83
N PRO A 79 -10.98 -4.25 -12.40
CA PRO A 79 -12.14 -5.14 -12.30
C PRO A 79 -12.58 -5.32 -10.86
N MET A 80 -13.88 -5.21 -10.60
CA MET A 80 -14.47 -5.33 -9.26
C MET A 80 -13.95 -4.34 -8.21
N ALA A 81 -13.26 -3.25 -8.57
CA ALA A 81 -12.79 -2.26 -7.60
C ALA A 81 -13.93 -1.60 -6.78
N HIS A 82 -15.15 -1.58 -7.33
CA HIS A 82 -16.35 -1.10 -6.65
C HIS A 82 -16.74 -1.93 -5.42
N LEU A 83 -16.18 -3.14 -5.25
CA LEU A 83 -16.35 -3.94 -4.03
C LEU A 83 -15.69 -3.31 -2.80
N PHE A 84 -14.71 -2.43 -2.99
CA PHE A 84 -14.04 -1.73 -1.90
C PHE A 84 -14.80 -0.44 -1.59
N HIS A 85 -15.71 -0.52 -0.61
CA HIS A 85 -16.54 0.60 -0.16
C HIS A 85 -16.81 0.50 1.35
N GLY A 86 -17.17 1.65 1.95
CA GLY A 86 -17.55 1.72 3.37
C GLY A 86 -16.42 1.34 4.32
N VAL A 87 -16.79 0.81 5.49
CA VAL A 87 -15.88 0.25 6.50
C VAL A 87 -15.99 -1.27 6.43
N GLN A 88 -14.85 -1.94 6.35
CA GLN A 88 -14.75 -3.38 6.17
C GLN A 88 -13.65 -3.95 7.08
N GLU A 89 -13.76 -5.22 7.43
CA GLU A 89 -12.69 -5.96 8.11
C GLU A 89 -11.46 -6.11 7.21
N GLN A 90 -10.25 -6.12 7.77
CA GLN A 90 -9.02 -6.25 6.97
C GLN A 90 -8.99 -7.57 6.16
N SER A 91 -9.59 -8.64 6.68
CA SER A 91 -9.71 -9.92 5.97
C SER A 91 -10.55 -9.84 4.70
N TYR A 92 -11.45 -8.87 4.60
CA TYR A 92 -12.27 -8.62 3.40
C TYR A 92 -11.41 -8.35 2.16
N ILE A 93 -10.23 -7.74 2.33
CA ILE A 93 -9.32 -7.43 1.21
C ILE A 93 -8.97 -8.71 0.44
N ALA A 94 -8.58 -9.76 1.15
CA ALA A 94 -8.21 -11.04 0.53
C ALA A 94 -9.41 -11.68 -0.19
N HIS A 95 -10.59 -11.65 0.43
CA HIS A 95 -11.82 -12.20 -0.16
C HIS A 95 -12.26 -11.43 -1.40
N ALA A 96 -12.25 -10.10 -1.37
CA ALA A 96 -12.62 -9.26 -2.51
C ALA A 96 -11.64 -9.45 -3.68
N MET A 97 -10.33 -9.58 -3.40
CA MET A 97 -9.33 -9.90 -4.42
C MET A 97 -9.52 -11.30 -5.01
N ALA A 98 -9.78 -12.31 -4.17
CA ALA A 98 -10.02 -13.67 -4.63
C ALA A 98 -11.28 -13.77 -5.50
N TYR A 99 -12.37 -13.08 -5.12
CA TYR A 99 -13.58 -12.97 -5.91
C TYR A 99 -13.31 -12.32 -7.27
N ALA A 100 -12.60 -11.18 -7.28
CA ALA A 100 -12.29 -10.45 -8.51
C ALA A 100 -11.43 -11.27 -9.50
N ALA A 101 -10.63 -12.22 -8.99
CA ALA A 101 -9.78 -13.10 -9.79
C ALA A 101 -10.39 -14.50 -10.02
N CYS A 102 -11.59 -14.78 -9.51
CA CYS A 102 -12.24 -16.10 -9.58
C CYS A 102 -11.38 -17.23 -9.02
N VAL A 103 -10.61 -16.94 -7.96
CA VAL A 103 -9.77 -17.91 -7.26
C VAL A 103 -10.56 -18.50 -6.09
N GLU A 104 -10.26 -19.75 -5.72
CA GLU A 104 -10.87 -20.43 -4.58
C GLU A 104 -10.92 -19.54 -3.33
N PRO A 105 -12.06 -19.47 -2.60
CA PRO A 105 -13.29 -20.27 -2.75
C PRO A 105 -14.32 -19.71 -3.75
N TYR A 106 -13.96 -18.72 -4.58
CA TYR A 106 -14.86 -17.99 -5.47
C TYR A 106 -14.68 -18.36 -6.95
N THR A 107 -14.46 -19.64 -7.26
CA THR A 107 -14.36 -20.11 -8.65
C THR A 107 -15.64 -19.89 -9.44
N ASP A 108 -16.79 -19.89 -8.75
CA ASP A 108 -18.12 -19.60 -9.31
C ASP A 108 -18.44 -18.10 -9.23
N CYS A 109 -17.46 -17.24 -9.51
CA CYS A 109 -17.61 -15.79 -9.55
C CYS A 109 -18.61 -15.36 -10.65
N PHE A 110 -19.41 -14.33 -10.39
CA PHE A 110 -20.17 -13.65 -11.44
C PHE A 110 -19.53 -12.29 -11.71
N ILE A 111 -18.73 -12.22 -12.78
CA ILE A 111 -18.16 -10.96 -13.27
C ILE A 111 -19.01 -10.55 -14.48
N PRO A 112 -19.98 -9.64 -14.33
CA PRO A 112 -20.69 -9.09 -15.48
C PRO A 112 -19.67 -8.33 -16.34
N ASP A 113 -19.68 -8.63 -17.64
CA ASP A 113 -18.81 -8.09 -18.69
C ASP A 113 -17.37 -8.66 -18.76
N LEU A 114 -17.25 -9.98 -18.67
CA LEU A 114 -16.36 -10.70 -19.59
C LEU A 114 -17.16 -11.16 -20.82
N GLU A 115 -17.84 -10.24 -21.53
CA GLU A 115 -18.05 -10.54 -22.95
C GLU A 115 -16.66 -10.61 -23.59
N PRO A 116 -16.35 -11.68 -24.34
CA PRO A 116 -15.02 -11.87 -24.90
C PRO A 116 -14.79 -10.83 -25.98
N GLU A 117 -14.17 -9.70 -25.62
CA GLU A 117 -13.46 -8.89 -26.60
C GLU A 117 -12.34 -9.78 -27.19
N PRO A 118 -12.28 -9.93 -28.53
CA PRO A 118 -11.41 -10.90 -29.19
C PRO A 118 -9.96 -10.46 -29.06
N GLY A 119 -9.29 -10.77 -27.96
CA GLY A 119 -7.88 -10.40 -27.80
C GLY A 119 -7.20 -10.58 -26.45
N HIS A 120 -7.89 -10.95 -25.37
CA HIS A 120 -7.23 -11.13 -24.07
C HIS A 120 -7.06 -12.60 -23.70
N ALA A 121 -5.79 -12.97 -23.50
CA ALA A 121 -5.23 -14.30 -23.25
C ALA A 121 -6.15 -15.25 -22.46
N GLY A 122 -6.96 -16.01 -23.18
CA GLY A 122 -7.50 -17.25 -22.67
C GLY A 122 -6.35 -18.24 -22.47
N ALA A 123 -6.35 -18.93 -21.33
CA ALA A 123 -5.54 -20.13 -21.15
C ALA A 123 -5.90 -21.11 -22.28
N THR A 124 -5.07 -21.18 -23.31
CA THR A 124 -5.24 -22.10 -24.41
C THR A 124 -4.95 -23.50 -23.88
N ASN A 125 -6.00 -24.27 -23.58
CA ASN A 125 -5.85 -25.73 -23.56
C ASN A 125 -5.56 -26.13 -25.01
N PRO A 126 -4.33 -26.55 -25.37
CA PRO A 126 -4.04 -26.89 -26.75
C PRO A 126 -4.84 -28.15 -27.06
N ASN A 127 -5.90 -27.99 -27.86
CA ASN A 127 -6.65 -29.11 -28.38
C ASN A 127 -5.67 -30.02 -29.14
N LEU A 128 -5.73 -31.33 -28.88
CA LEU A 128 -4.85 -32.34 -29.49
C LEU A 128 -4.78 -32.21 -31.03
N ILE A 129 -5.87 -31.74 -31.64
CA ILE A 129 -5.96 -31.46 -33.08
C ILE A 129 -4.94 -30.39 -33.52
N VAL A 130 -4.73 -29.33 -32.75
CA VAL A 130 -3.77 -28.25 -33.08
C VAL A 130 -2.33 -28.74 -32.96
N LEU A 131 -2.04 -29.58 -31.96
CA LEU A 131 -0.74 -30.27 -31.83
C LEU A 131 -0.49 -31.24 -32.99
N LEU A 132 -1.50 -32.01 -33.40
CA LEU A 132 -1.40 -32.96 -34.50
C LEU A 132 -1.26 -32.25 -35.86
N MET A 133 -1.93 -31.12 -36.08
CA MET A 133 -1.79 -30.34 -37.32
C MET A 133 -0.38 -29.78 -37.52
N GLY A 134 0.37 -29.51 -36.44
CA GLY A 134 1.79 -29.12 -36.51
C GLY A 134 2.75 -30.28 -36.81
N LEU A 135 2.40 -31.51 -36.46
CA LEU A 135 3.22 -32.71 -36.67
C LEU A 135 3.10 -33.31 -38.08
N ILE A 136 1.95 -33.14 -38.73
CA ILE A 136 1.70 -33.66 -40.09
C ILE A 136 2.70 -33.12 -41.14
N PRO A 137 2.98 -31.80 -41.24
CA PRO A 137 3.96 -31.30 -42.21
C PRO A 137 5.40 -31.73 -41.88
N ALA A 138 5.74 -31.92 -40.60
CA ALA A 138 7.06 -32.43 -40.19
C ALA A 138 7.25 -33.90 -40.58
N LEU A 139 6.22 -34.74 -40.41
CA LEU A 139 6.23 -36.14 -40.84
C LEU A 139 6.28 -36.28 -42.37
N LEU A 140 5.55 -35.46 -43.11
CA LEU A 140 5.58 -35.48 -44.58
C LEU A 140 6.98 -35.15 -45.14
N SER A 141 7.74 -34.28 -44.47
CA SER A 141 9.11 -33.93 -44.88
C SER A 141 10.14 -35.05 -44.66
N LEU A 142 9.83 -36.03 -43.79
CA LEU A 142 10.67 -37.20 -43.54
C LEU A 142 10.45 -38.34 -44.55
N PHE A 143 9.35 -38.31 -45.32
CA PHE A 143 9.02 -39.33 -46.33
C PHE A 143 9.34 -38.91 -47.77
N THR A 144 9.85 -37.69 -47.98
CA THR A 144 10.25 -37.17 -49.30
C THR A 144 11.76 -37.20 -49.55
N VAL A 145 12.50 -38.08 -48.87
CA VAL A 145 13.90 -38.44 -49.22
C VAL A 145 13.92 -39.85 -49.79
#